data_AF-A0A3B8R5Y7-F1
#
_entry.id   AF-A0A3B8R5Y7-F1
#
_cell.length_a   1.000
_cell.length_b   1.000
_cell.length_c   1.000
_cell.angle_alpha   90.00
_cell.angle_beta   90.00
_cell.angle_gamma   90.00
#
_symmetry.space_group_name_H-M   'P 1'
#
loop_
_entity.id
_entity.type
_entity.pdbx_description
1 polymer ?
#
loop_
_entity_poly.entity_id
_entity_poly.type
_entity_poly.pdbx_seq_one_letter_code
_entity_poly.pdbx_strand_id
1 'polypeptide(L)'
;MTGMLTLVFLKALYQSPRLIDMDIDYLRSGQAQPTLGRAEIVRGGRRMANLRAVLWQDDPERPIAIGRLQFLLPKTETTRGGLEVSR
;
A
#
# COMPACT_ATOMS: atom_id res chain seq x y z
N MET A 1 23.60 20.46 7.16
CA MET A 1 22.90 20.14 5.90
C MET A 1 22.38 18.69 5.96
N THR A 2 21.62 18.32 7.00
CA THR A 2 21.26 16.91 7.26
C THR A 2 19.93 16.75 8.02
N GLY A 3 19.14 17.81 8.14
CA GLY A 3 17.89 17.80 8.92
C GLY A 3 16.61 17.74 8.07
N MET A 4 16.68 18.07 6.78
CA MET A 4 15.48 18.27 5.94
C MET A 4 15.03 16.99 5.21
N LEU A 5 15.94 16.04 4.98
CA LEU A 5 15.63 14.81 4.21
C LEU A 5 14.84 13.78 5.04
N THR A 6 15.04 13.72 6.36
CA THR A 6 14.34 12.76 7.24
C THR A 6 12.84 13.04 7.35
N LEU A 7 12.43 14.31 7.22
CA LEU A 7 11.04 14.70 7.43
C LEU A 7 10.11 14.28 6.27
N VAL A 8 10.64 14.14 5.06
CA VAL A 8 9.87 13.69 3.90
C VAL A 8 9.55 12.19 3.99
N PHE A 9 10.47 11.39 4.54
CA PHE A 9 10.28 9.94 4.64
C PHE A 9 9.25 9.54 5.71
N LEU A 10 9.17 10.28 6.82
CA LEU A 10 8.15 10.06 7.87
C LEU A 10 6.75 10.54 7.45
N LYS A 11 6.64 11.53 6.55
CA LYS A 11 5.34 12.05 6.12
C LYS A 11 4.53 11.03 5.30
N ALA A 12 5.21 10.12 4.60
CA ALA A 12 4.57 9.01 3.89
C ALA A 12 3.91 7.98 4.83
N LEU A 13 4.33 7.92 6.11
CA LEU A 13 3.71 7.06 7.12
C LEU A 13 2.45 7.69 7.75
N TYR A 14 2.30 9.01 7.68
CA TYR A 14 1.19 9.74 8.33
C TYR A 14 -0.13 9.69 7.57
N GLN A 15 -0.09 9.35 6.29
CA GLN A 15 -1.27 9.16 5.47
C GLN A 15 -1.54 7.67 5.28
N SER A 16 -1.78 6.97 6.39
CA SER A 16 -2.08 5.55 6.37
C SER A 16 -3.38 5.30 5.58
N PRO A 17 -3.30 4.65 4.41
CA PRO A 17 -4.50 4.30 3.65
C PRO A 17 -5.34 3.33 4.49
N ARG A 18 -6.62 3.61 4.65
CA ARG A 18 -7.51 2.71 5.38
C ARG A 18 -7.88 1.54 4.49
N LEU A 19 -7.62 0.31 4.94
CA LEU A 19 -8.18 -0.87 4.29
C LEU A 19 -9.71 -0.84 4.47
N ILE A 20 -10.43 -0.86 3.34
CA ILE A 20 -11.89 -0.94 3.31
C ILE A 20 -12.31 -2.40 3.25
N ASP A 21 -11.67 -3.14 2.35
CA ASP A 21 -12.01 -4.53 2.09
C ASP A 21 -10.79 -5.30 1.58
N MET A 22 -10.74 -6.59 1.90
CA MET A 22 -9.73 -7.52 1.42
C MET A 22 -10.37 -8.87 1.14
N ASP A 23 -10.18 -9.32 -0.08
CA ASP A 23 -10.64 -10.61 -0.57
C ASP A 23 -9.43 -11.46 -0.97
N ILE A 24 -9.45 -12.75 -0.64
CA ILE A 24 -8.34 -13.68 -0.91
C ILE A 24 -8.90 -14.95 -1.55
N ASP A 25 -8.58 -15.13 -2.83
CA ASP A 25 -8.85 -16.31 -3.61
C ASP A 25 -7.72 -17.33 -3.39
N TYR A 26 -7.96 -18.38 -2.60
CA TYR A 26 -7.03 -19.50 -2.44
C TYR A 26 -7.17 -20.46 -3.62
N LEU A 27 -6.14 -20.54 -4.45
CA LEU A 27 -6.15 -21.37 -5.66
C LEU A 27 -5.64 -22.79 -5.39
N ARG A 28 -4.71 -22.92 -4.43
CA ARG A 28 -4.02 -24.17 -4.10
C ARG A 28 -3.68 -24.22 -2.62
N SER A 29 -3.49 -25.41 -2.08
CA SER A 29 -2.97 -25.58 -0.72
C SER A 29 -1.51 -25.15 -0.65
N GLY A 30 -1.19 -24.24 0.28
CA GLY A 30 0.19 -23.87 0.57
C GLY A 30 0.98 -25.05 1.15
N GLN A 31 2.24 -25.17 0.74
CA GLN A 31 3.20 -26.08 1.35
C GLN A 31 3.87 -25.40 2.56
N ALA A 32 4.59 -26.16 3.40
CA ALA A 32 5.39 -25.64 4.50
C ALA A 32 6.68 -24.94 4.00
N GLN A 33 6.51 -23.93 3.15
CA GLN A 33 7.57 -23.18 2.48
C GLN A 33 7.26 -21.68 2.54
N PRO A 34 8.29 -20.81 2.49
CA PRO A 34 8.09 -19.37 2.44
C PRO A 34 7.18 -18.97 1.28
N THR A 35 6.20 -18.12 1.55
CA THR A 35 5.34 -17.55 0.52
C THR A 35 5.83 -16.17 0.18
N LEU A 36 6.20 -15.99 -1.08
CA LEU A 36 6.55 -14.72 -1.68
C LEU A 36 5.30 -14.05 -2.24
N GLY A 37 5.35 -12.74 -2.37
CA GLY A 37 4.21 -11.97 -2.82
C GLY A 37 4.60 -10.69 -3.53
N ARG A 38 3.77 -10.30 -4.50
CA ARG A 38 3.83 -8.99 -5.16
C ARG A 38 2.46 -8.36 -5.15
N ALA A 39 2.41 -7.12 -4.67
CA ALA A 39 1.23 -6.28 -4.77
C ALA A 39 1.44 -5.22 -5.85
N GLU A 40 0.42 -4.99 -6.66
CA GLU A 40 0.37 -3.94 -7.67
C GLU A 40 -0.91 -3.11 -7.51
N ILE A 41 -0.79 -1.80 -7.74
CA ILE A 41 -1.95 -0.90 -7.75
C ILE A 41 -2.61 -1.04 -9.13
N VAL A 42 -3.76 -1.71 -9.17
CA VAL A 42 -4.56 -1.87 -10.40
C VAL A 42 -5.23 -0.55 -10.79
N ARG A 43 -5.68 0.22 -9.80
CA ARG A 43 -6.32 1.52 -10.02
C ARG A 43 -6.13 2.43 -8.83
N GLY A 44 -5.43 3.54 -9.01
CA GLY A 44 -5.31 4.62 -8.00
C GLY A 44 -6.19 5.81 -8.38
N GLY A 45 -7.21 6.10 -7.58
CA GLY A 45 -8.07 7.28 -7.71
C GLY A 45 -7.83 8.29 -6.58
N ARG A 46 -8.52 9.44 -6.62
CA ARG A 46 -8.34 10.53 -5.63
C ARG A 46 -8.64 10.12 -4.18
N ARG A 47 -9.50 9.13 -3.98
CA ARG A 47 -9.93 8.65 -2.65
C ARG A 47 -9.84 7.15 -2.47
N MET A 48 -9.64 6.38 -3.53
CA MET A 48 -9.70 4.92 -3.47
C MET A 48 -8.60 4.32 -4.32
N ALA A 49 -7.93 3.31 -3.80
CA ALA A 49 -6.91 2.55 -4.50
C ALA A 49 -7.25 1.05 -4.46
N ASN A 50 -7.32 0.44 -5.63
CA ASN A 50 -7.48 -1.00 -5.77
C ASN A 50 -6.10 -1.61 -5.98
N LEU A 51 -5.75 -2.57 -5.14
CA LEU A 51 -4.53 -3.34 -5.23
C LEU A 51 -4.87 -4.79 -5.54
N ARG A 52 -4.01 -5.42 -6.35
CA ARG A 52 -4.00 -6.86 -6.55
C ARG A 52 -2.71 -7.39 -5.96
N ALA A 53 -2.82 -8.38 -5.10
CA ALA A 53 -1.69 -9.14 -4.59
C ALA A 53 -1.69 -10.52 -5.23
N VAL A 54 -0.51 -10.98 -5.64
CA VAL A 54 -0.29 -12.35 -6.10
C VAL A 54 0.71 -12.99 -5.15
N LEU A 55 0.37 -14.16 -4.62
CA LEU A 55 1.18 -14.92 -3.68
C LEU A 55 1.60 -16.25 -4.32
N TRP A 56 2.89 -16.55 -4.27
CA TRP A 56 3.48 -17.78 -4.80
C TRP A 56 4.54 -18.31 -3.83
N GLN A 57 4.93 -19.58 -3.96
CA GLN A 57 6.00 -20.16 -3.14
C GLN A 57 7.23 -20.41 -4.01
N ASP A 58 7.06 -21.23 -5.04
CA ASP A 58 8.14 -21.65 -5.93
C ASP A 58 8.24 -20.76 -7.18
N ASP A 59 7.14 -20.65 -7.93
CA ASP A 59 7.09 -19.97 -9.23
C ASP A 59 5.99 -18.90 -9.26
N PRO A 60 6.30 -17.63 -9.64
CA PRO A 60 5.32 -16.57 -9.84
C PRO A 60 4.19 -16.91 -10.83
N GLU A 61 4.46 -17.77 -11.83
CA GLU A 61 3.48 -18.25 -12.81
C GLU A 61 2.50 -19.28 -12.20
N ARG A 62 2.81 -19.78 -10.99
CA ARG A 62 2.02 -20.77 -10.26
C ARG A 62 1.61 -20.22 -8.88
N PRO A 63 0.76 -19.18 -8.83
CA PRO A 63 0.33 -18.60 -7.58
C PRO A 63 -0.50 -19.60 -6.75
N ILE A 64 -0.32 -19.52 -5.44
CA ILE A 64 -1.11 -20.28 -4.46
C ILE A 64 -2.36 -19.51 -4.03
N ALA A 65 -2.30 -18.18 -4.06
CA ALA A 65 -3.39 -17.31 -3.69
C ALA A 65 -3.30 -15.97 -4.44
N ILE A 66 -4.45 -15.36 -4.68
CA ILE A 66 -4.56 -14.02 -5.24
C ILE A 66 -5.41 -13.20 -4.29
N GLY A 67 -4.89 -12.04 -3.88
CA GLY A 67 -5.60 -11.09 -3.06
C GLY A 67 -6.09 -9.89 -3.87
N ARG A 68 -7.26 -9.36 -3.53
CA ARG A 68 -7.73 -8.04 -3.94
C ARG A 68 -7.91 -7.20 -2.69
N LEU A 69 -7.32 -6.01 -2.69
CA LEU A 69 -7.42 -5.09 -1.57
C LEU A 69 -7.96 -3.76 -2.04
N GLN A 70 -8.89 -3.21 -1.28
CA GLN A 70 -9.46 -1.89 -1.52
C GLN A 70 -9.05 -0.96 -0.38
N PHE A 71 -8.38 0.13 -0.74
CA PHE A 71 -7.90 1.12 0.21
C PHE A 71 -8.59 2.46 0.00
N LEU A 72 -9.05 3.08 1.07
CA LEU A 72 -9.44 4.48 1.10
C LEU A 72 -8.21 5.33 1.37
N LEU A 73 -7.84 6.14 0.39
CA LEU A 73 -6.76 7.09 0.50
C LEU A 73 -7.24 8.30 1.33
N PRO A 74 -6.42 8.79 2.27
CA PRO A 74 -6.71 10.04 2.95
C PRO A 74 -6.77 11.17 1.91
N LYS A 75 -7.57 12.19 2.20
CA LYS A 75 -7.50 13.44 1.43
C LYS A 75 -6.04 13.88 1.50
N THR A 76 -5.40 14.06 0.34
CA THR A 76 -4.16 14.81 0.28
C THR A 76 -4.52 16.22 0.73
N GLU A 77 -4.42 16.50 2.03
CA GLU A 77 -4.30 17.87 2.48
C GLU A 77 -3.00 18.36 1.89
N THR A 78 -3.12 19.04 0.75
CA THR A 78 -2.11 19.96 0.25
C THR A 78 -1.72 20.78 1.46
N THR A 79 -0.57 20.46 2.04
CA THR A 79 0.02 21.23 3.12
C THR A 79 0.30 22.61 2.54
N ARG A 80 -0.70 23.51 2.61
CA ARG A 80 -0.47 24.94 2.58
C ARG A 80 0.35 25.20 3.83
N GLY A 81 1.65 25.32 3.64
CA GLY A 81 2.54 25.83 4.67
C GLY A 81 2.07 27.21 5.08
N GLY A 82 1.31 27.29 6.17
CA GLY A 82 1.16 28.50 6.96
C GLY A 82 2.47 28.73 7.68
N LEU A 83 3.40 29.44 7.04
CA LEU A 83 4.45 30.17 7.73
C LEU A 83 3.77 31.40 8.38
N GLU A 84 3.16 31.19 9.54
CA GLU A 84 2.95 32.27 10.51
C GLU A 84 4.23 32.40 11.33
N VAL A 85 5.12 33.23 10.82
CA VAL A 85 6.17 33.89 11.63
C VAL A 85 5.42 34.89 12.51
N SER A 86 5.12 34.48 13.74
CA SER A 86 4.68 35.42 14.78
C SER A 86 5.84 36.35 15.07
N ARG A 87 5.57 37.64 14.80
CA ARG A 87 6.27 38.77 15.39
C ARG A 87 6.09 38.78 16.90
#